data_AF-A0A6V7ITY0-F1
#
_entry.id   AF-A0A6V7ITY0-F1
#
_cell.length_a   1.000
_cell.length_b   1.000
_cell.length_c   1.000
_cell.angle_alpha   90.00
_cell.angle_beta   90.00
_cell.angle_gamma   90.00
#
_symmetry.space_group_name_H-M   'P 1'
#
loop_
_entity.id
_entity.type
_entity.pdbx_description
1 polymer ?
#
loop_
_entity_poly.entity_id
_entity_poly.type
_entity_poly.pdbx_seq_one_letter_code
_entity_poly.pdbx_strand_id
1 'polypeptide(L)' 'VIVLLTSDTSELKEPEKVRASQEKALQALQQYTIARYPEMPAKFGELLLRIPDLQRTCQAGKELLSQKRAEGE' A
#
# COMPACT_ATOMS: atom_id res chain seq x y z
N VAL A 1 5.93 -3.03 1.16
CA VAL A 1 5.35 -4.40 1.08
C VAL A 1 3.83 -4.37 1.05
N ILE A 2 3.13 -3.73 1.99
CA ILE A 2 1.65 -3.71 2.01
C ILE A 2 1.05 -3.05 0.74
N VAL A 3 1.64 -1.96 0.24
CA VAL A 3 1.28 -1.32 -1.06
C VAL A 3 1.55 -2.22 -2.27
N LEU A 4 2.45 -3.20 -2.16
CA LEU A 4 2.78 -4.14 -3.24
C LEU A 4 1.83 -5.35 -3.26
N LEU A 5 1.11 -5.59 -2.15
CA LEU A 5 0.12 -6.66 -2.00
C LEU A 5 -1.29 -6.14 -2.35
N THR A 6 -1.40 -5.36 -3.42
CA THR A 6 -2.67 -4.85 -3.92
C THR A 6 -3.44 -5.97 -4.62
N SER A 7 -4.46 -6.48 -3.95
CA SER A 7 -5.40 -7.48 -4.47
C SER A 7 -6.30 -6.97 -5.60
N ASP A 8 -6.31 -5.66 -5.88
CA ASP A 8 -7.05 -5.02 -6.98
C ASP A 8 -6.39 -5.18 -8.37
N THR A 9 -5.33 -5.98 -8.48
CA THR A 9 -4.78 -6.30 -9.80
C THR A 9 -5.68 -7.35 -10.45
N SER A 10 -6.40 -6.97 -11.50
CA SER A 10 -7.42 -7.78 -12.19
C SER A 10 -6.95 -9.13 -12.76
N GLU A 11 -5.66 -9.46 -12.65
CA GLU A 11 -5.02 -10.68 -13.19
C GLU A 11 -4.40 -11.58 -12.12
N LEU A 12 -4.78 -11.44 -10.85
CA LEU A 12 -4.30 -12.34 -9.81
C LEU A 12 -4.93 -13.73 -9.95
N LYS A 13 -4.10 -14.74 -10.23
CA LYS A 13 -4.52 -16.15 -10.22
C LYS A 13 -5.05 -16.62 -8.87
N GLU A 14 -4.52 -16.06 -7.77
CA GLU A 14 -4.84 -16.47 -6.41
C GLU A 14 -5.02 -15.23 -5.49
N PRO A 15 -6.11 -14.45 -5.67
CA PRO A 15 -6.31 -13.20 -4.93
C PRO A 15 -6.45 -13.43 -3.41
N GLU A 16 -6.98 -14.59 -3.01
CA GLU A 16 -7.11 -15.03 -1.61
C GLU A 16 -5.75 -15.13 -0.90
N LYS A 17 -4.72 -15.66 -1.57
CA LYS A 17 -3.36 -15.76 -0.99
C LYS A 17 -2.69 -14.40 -0.83
N VAL A 18 -2.98 -13.47 -1.75
CA VAL A 18 -2.50 -12.09 -1.66
C VAL A 18 -3.16 -11.38 -0.48
N ARG A 19 -4.48 -11.54 -0.30
CA ARG A 19 -5.21 -11.02 0.86
C ARG A 19 -4.66 -11.57 2.18
N ALA A 20 -4.49 -12.89 2.28
CA ALA A 20 -3.95 -13.51 3.49
C ALA A 20 -2.51 -13.05 3.80
N SER A 21 -1.68 -12.81 2.77
CA SER A 21 -0.34 -12.26 2.94
C SER A 21 -0.36 -10.80 3.37
N GLN A 22 -1.33 -10.02 2.87
CA GLN A 22 -1.55 -8.64 3.27
C GLN A 22 -1.97 -8.54 4.74
N GLU A 23 -2.90 -9.38 5.18
CA GLU A 23 -3.32 -9.48 6.58
C GLU A 23 -2.15 -9.84 7.50
N LYS A 24 -1.33 -10.83 7.13
CA LYS A 24 -0.11 -11.19 7.89
C LYS A 24 0.87 -10.02 7.99
N ALA A 25 1.08 -9.27 6.91
CA ALA A 25 1.96 -8.11 6.92
C ALA A 25 1.41 -6.98 7.81
N LEU A 26 0.09 -6.76 7.79
CA LEU A 26 -0.58 -5.79 8.65
C LEU A 26 -0.50 -6.18 10.12
N GLN A 27 -0.72 -7.45 10.44
CA GLN A 27 -0.63 -7.96 11.81
C GLN A 27 0.81 -7.84 12.34
N ALA A 28 1.82 -8.18 11.52
CA ALA A 28 3.22 -8.00 11.90
C ALA A 28 3.57 -6.51 12.10
N LEU A 29 3.04 -5.62 11.25
CA LEU A 29 3.23 -4.17 11.41
C LEU A 29 2.59 -3.66 12.70
N GLN A 30 1.38 -4.11 13.03
CA GLN A 30 0.68 -3.76 14.25
C GLN A 30 1.49 -4.20 15.48
N GLN A 31 1.92 -5.46 15.52
CA GLN A 31 2.75 -5.98 16.61
C GLN A 31 4.06 -5.19 16.74
N TYR A 32 4.71 -4.87 15.61
CA TYR A 32 5.92 -4.06 15.61
C TYR A 32 5.67 -2.66 16.19
N THR A 33 4.58 -2.00 15.81
CA THR A 33 4.24 -0.67 16.35
C THR A 33 3.93 -0.72 17.84
N ILE A 34 3.22 -1.75 18.32
CA ILE A 34 2.92 -1.91 19.76
C ILE A 34 4.21 -2.18 20.55
N ALA A 35 5.08 -3.05 20.04
CA ALA A 35 6.33 -3.40 20.71
C ALA A 35 7.36 -2.26 20.69
N ARG A 36 7.42 -1.48 19.61
CA ARG A 36 8.41 -0.42 19.41
C ARG A 36 7.94 0.97 19.86
N TYR A 37 6.63 1.23 19.83
CA TYR A 37 6.02 2.51 20.16
C TYR A 37 4.79 2.33 21.08
N PRO A 38 4.96 1.75 22.29
CA PRO A 38 3.85 1.51 23.21
C PRO A 38 3.13 2.80 23.65
N GLU A 39 3.83 3.94 23.62
CA GLU A 39 3.30 5.26 23.97
C GLU A 39 2.48 5.91 22.85
N MET A 40 2.54 5.37 21.63
CA MET A 40 1.82 5.89 20.46
C MET A 40 0.97 4.79 19.79
N PRO A 41 -0.16 4.39 20.41
CA PRO A 41 -1.04 3.37 19.84
C PRO A 41 -1.64 3.79 18.49
N ALA A 42 -1.74 5.10 18.21
CA ALA A 42 -2.22 5.63 16.93
C ALA A 42 -1.23 5.47 15.76
N LYS A 43 0.04 5.15 16.03
CA LYS A 43 1.11 5.10 15.01
C LYS A 43 0.84 4.08 13.91
N PHE A 44 0.21 2.96 14.26
CA PHE A 44 -0.24 1.96 13.29
C PHE A 44 -1.26 2.56 12.30
N GLY A 45 -2.25 3.31 12.82
CA GLY A 45 -3.26 3.99 12.01
C GLY A 45 -2.66 5.07 11.11
N GLU A 46 -1.69 5.85 11.61
CA GLU A 46 -0.98 6.84 10.79
C GLU A 46 -0.20 6.20 9.64
N LEU A 47 0.51 5.09 9.91
CA LEU A 47 1.19 4.31 8.88
C LEU A 47 0.22 3.74 7.85
N LEU A 48 -0.95 3.27 8.29
CA LEU A 48 -2.03 2.82 7.42
C LEU A 48 -2.57 3.93 6.53
N LEU A 49 -2.75 5.14 7.06
CA LEU A 49 -3.23 6.30 6.29
C LEU A 49 -2.21 6.77 5.24
N ARG A 50 -0.91 6.55 5.45
CA ARG A 50 0.14 6.90 4.48
C ARG A 50 0.18 6.00 3.25
N ILE A 51 -0.34 4.77 3.35
CA ILE A 51 -0.42 3.81 2.24
C ILE A 51 -1.27 4.35 1.08
N PRO A 52 -2.54 4.76 1.27
CA PRO A 52 -3.37 5.30 0.19
C PRO A 52 -2.85 6.64 -0.34
N ASP A 53 -2.27 7.49 0.51
CA ASP A 53 -1.64 8.74 0.04
C ASP A 53 -0.49 8.44 -0.93
N LEU A 54 0.39 7.50 -0.59
CA LEU A 54 1.48 7.08 -1.47
C LEU A 54 0.97 6.50 -2.79
N GLN A 55 -0.09 5.68 -2.74
CA GLN A 55 -0.73 5.13 -3.95
C GLN A 55 -1.28 6.23 -4.86
N ARG A 56 -1.95 7.25 -4.29
CA ARG A 56 -2.44 8.40 -5.05
C ARG A 56 -1.30 9.18 -5.70
N THR A 57 -0.21 9.42 -4.99
CA THR A 57 0.99 10.07 -5.56
C THR A 57 1.59 9.26 -6.71
N CYS A 58 1.69 7.93 -6.55
CA CYS A 58 2.17 7.06 -7.63
C CYS A 58 1.23 7.06 -8.85
N GLN A 59 -0.09 7.08 -8.63
CA GLN A 59 -1.08 7.12 -9.71
C GLN A 59 -1.00 8.45 -10.48
N ALA A 60 -0.97 9.58 -9.78
CA ALA A 60 -0.80 10.89 -10.40
C ALA A 60 0.52 10.98 -11.19
N GLY A 61 1.60 10.40 -10.67
CA GLY A 61 2.87 10.29 -11.39
C GLY A 61 2.77 9.46 -12.67
N LYS A 62 2.05 8.34 -12.64
CA LYS A 62 1.77 7.52 -13.84
C LYS A 62 0.96 8.29 -14.88
N GLU A 63 -0.07 9.03 -14.46
CA GLU A 63 -0.91 9.83 -15.36
C GLU A 63 -0.10 10.93 -16.05
N LEU A 64 0.69 11.69 -15.29
CA LEU A 64 1.60 12.72 -15.84
C LEU A 64 2.60 12.15 -16.85
N LEU A 65 3.19 10.98 -16.55
CA LEU A 65 4.09 10.30 -17.49
C LEU A 65 3.37 9.80 -18.75
N SER A 66 2.12 9.35 -18.62
CA SER A 66 1.29 8.92 -19.74
C SER A 66 0.89 10.11 -20.63
N GLN A 67 0.54 11.24 -20.02
CA GLN A 67 0.23 12.49 -20.72
C GLN A 67 1.44 13.01 -21.49
N LYS A 68 2.60 13.05 -20.84
CA LYS A 68 3.85 13.49 -21.47
C LYS A 68 4.29 12.58 -22.64
N ARG A 69 3.95 11.28 -22.60
CA ARG A 69 4.16 10.38 -23.74
C ARG A 69 3.24 10.70 -24.91
N ALA A 70 1.98 11.05 -24.65
CA ALA A 70 1.00 11.37 -25.68
C ALA A 70 1.28 12.72 -26.38
N GLU A 71 1.94 13.66 -25.71
CA GLU A 71 2.33 14.96 -26.29
C GLU A 71 3.60 14.89 -27.17
N GLY A 72 4.30 13.74 -27.18
CA GLY A 72 5.53 13.53 -27.94
C GLY A 72 5.36 12.78 -29.27
N GLU A 73 4.12 12.55 -29.71
CA GLU A 73 3.75 11.90 -30.98
C GLU A 73 3.22 12.91 -32.00
#